data_AF-A0A9D4GDU9-F1
#
_entry.id   AF-A0A9D4GDU9-F1
#
_cell.length_a   1.000
_cell.length_b   1.000
_cell.length_c   1.000
_cell.angle_alpha   90.00
_cell.angle_beta   90.00
_cell.angle_gamma   90.00
#
_symmetry.space_group_name_H-M   'P 1'
#
loop_
_entity.id
_entity.type
_entity.pdbx_description
1 polymer ?
#
loop_
_entity_poly.entity_id
_entity_poly.type
_entity_poly.pdbx_seq_one_letter_code
_entity_poly.pdbx_strand_id
1 'polypeptide(L)' 'MIRGHSVSGRCTSKSEPGSKFLWTTANSGIGECFFINNVSRQHSGNYTCIANNEMNTKFGGIINGTNESSFYLNV' A
#
# COMPACT_ATOMS: atom_id res chain seq x y z
N MET A 1 0.71 -23.07 5.25
CA MET A 1 -0.02 -22.91 3.98
C MET A 1 -1.01 -21.77 4.16
N ILE A 2 -1.02 -20.78 3.27
CA ILE A 2 -1.80 -19.52 3.37
C ILE A 2 -3.22 -19.66 2.77
N ARG A 3 -3.49 -20.72 2.01
CA ARG A 3 -4.81 -20.98 1.42
C ARG A 3 -5.90 -21.07 2.49
N GLY A 4 -7.05 -20.45 2.22
CA GLY A 4 -8.16 -20.39 3.18
C GLY A 4 -8.04 -19.31 4.26
N HIS A 5 -6.90 -18.63 4.37
CA HIS A 5 -6.68 -17.58 5.37
C HIS A 5 -6.99 -16.20 4.81
N SER A 6 -7.25 -15.23 5.70
CA SER A 6 -7.39 -13.82 5.32
C SER A 6 -6.07 -13.09 5.46
N VAL A 7 -5.75 -12.23 4.50
CA VAL A 7 -4.53 -11.40 4.50
C VAL A 7 -4.94 -9.93 4.37
N SER A 8 -4.39 -9.11 5.27
CA SER A 8 -4.51 -7.64 5.22
C SER A 8 -3.13 -7.02 5.06
N GLY A 9 -3.00 -6.01 4.21
CA GLY A 9 -1.80 -5.18 4.16
C GLY A 9 -2.13 -3.72 4.40
N ARG A 10 -1.29 -3.07 5.20
CA ARG A 10 -1.35 -1.63 5.47
C ARG A 10 0.03 -1.03 5.27
N CYS A 11 0.06 0.12 4.61
CA CYS A 11 1.27 0.91 4.51
C CYS A 11 1.34 1.94 5.62
N THR A 12 2.58 2.22 6.02
CA THR A 12 2.89 3.23 7.02
C THR A 12 4.08 4.03 6.54
N SER A 13 3.97 5.34 6.64
CA SER A 13 5.05 6.28 6.36
C SER A 13 4.99 7.39 7.40
N LYS A 14 6.17 7.92 7.74
CA LYS A 14 6.30 9.00 8.72
C LYS A 14 6.45 10.32 7.95
N SER A 15 5.37 11.07 7.83
CA SER A 15 5.39 12.45 7.30
C SER A 15 4.52 13.36 8.14
N GLU A 16 4.87 14.64 8.16
CA GLU A 16 4.09 15.72 8.75
C GLU A 16 3.91 16.83 7.70
N PRO A 17 2.70 17.06 7.17
CA PRO A 17 1.42 16.40 7.48
C PRO A 17 1.36 14.90 7.07
N GLY A 18 0.34 14.20 7.60
CA GLY A 18 0.17 12.75 7.43
C GLY A 18 0.15 12.29 5.97
N SER A 19 0.78 11.15 5.70
CA SER A 19 0.93 10.58 4.37
C SER A 19 -0.37 10.01 3.83
N LYS A 20 -0.63 10.18 2.53
CA LYS A 20 -1.71 9.47 1.83
C LYS A 20 -1.19 8.15 1.29
N PHE A 21 -1.93 7.06 1.46
CA PHE A 21 -1.52 5.74 1.00
C PHE A 21 -2.41 5.22 -0.12
N LEU A 22 -1.80 4.56 -1.10
CA LEU A 22 -2.48 3.97 -2.24
C LEU A 22 -1.92 2.57 -2.49
N TRP A 23 -2.76 1.55 -2.39
CA TRP A 23 -2.44 0.21 -2.84
C TRP A 23 -2.87 0.02 -4.28
N THR A 24 -1.98 -0.54 -5.07
CA THR A 24 -2.23 -1.08 -6.39
C THR A 24 -2.01 -2.59 -6.31
N THR A 25 -3.10 -3.33 -6.46
CA THR A 25 -3.07 -4.78 -6.48
C THR A 25 -3.29 -5.26 -7.91
N ALA A 26 -2.69 -6.39 -8.28
CA ALA A 26 -2.91 -6.96 -9.61
C ALA A 26 -4.40 -7.26 -9.88
N ASN A 27 -5.18 -7.59 -8.84
CA ASN A 27 -6.49 -8.22 -9.00
C ASN A 27 -7.64 -7.54 -8.21
N SER A 28 -7.38 -6.59 -7.30
CA SER A 28 -8.39 -6.06 -6.35
C SER A 28 -8.52 -4.53 -6.34
N GLY A 29 -7.97 -3.83 -7.35
CA GLY A 29 -8.19 -2.40 -7.53
C GLY A 29 -7.31 -1.51 -6.65
N ILE A 30 -7.69 -0.23 -6.60
CA ILE A 30 -6.95 0.86 -5.96
C ILE A 30 -7.61 1.23 -4.63
N GLY A 31 -6.88 1.28 -3.51
CA GLY A 31 -7.44 1.65 -2.20
C GLY A 31 -6.40 1.95 -1.10
N GLU A 32 -6.78 2.55 0.02
CA GLU A 32 -5.84 2.91 1.10
C GLU A 32 -5.30 1.71 1.88
N CYS A 33 -6.05 0.60 1.90
CA CYS A 33 -5.67 -0.69 2.48
C CYS A 33 -6.26 -1.80 1.61
N PHE A 34 -5.63 -2.97 1.56
CA PHE A 34 -6.21 -4.14 0.91
C PHE A 34 -6.49 -5.25 1.93
N PHE A 35 -7.58 -5.97 1.70
CA PHE A 35 -7.98 -7.12 2.50
C PHE A 35 -8.46 -8.24 1.58
N ILE A 36 -7.83 -9.40 1.68
CA ILE A 36 -8.18 -10.60 0.91
C ILE A 36 -8.74 -11.60 1.89
N ASN A 37 -10.02 -11.92 1.76
CA ASN A 37 -10.64 -13.03 2.46
C ASN A 37 -10.47 -14.32 1.66
N ASN A 38 -10.27 -15.44 2.35
CA ASN A 38 -10.16 -16.77 1.75
C ASN A 38 -9.15 -16.79 0.58
N VAL A 39 -7.88 -16.56 0.92
CA VAL A 39 -6.79 -16.49 -0.05
C VAL A 39 -6.73 -17.76 -0.91
N SER A 40 -6.59 -17.56 -2.22
CA SER A 40 -6.64 -18.59 -3.27
C SER A 40 -5.66 -18.24 -4.38
N ARG A 41 -5.36 -19.18 -5.29
CA ARG A 41 -4.36 -18.99 -6.36
C ARG A 41 -4.65 -17.78 -7.26
N GLN A 42 -5.91 -17.36 -7.36
CA GLN A 42 -6.29 -16.17 -8.11
C GLN A 42 -5.87 -14.87 -7.43
N HIS A 43 -5.35 -14.90 -6.21
CA HIS A 43 -4.86 -13.73 -5.50
C HIS A 43 -3.32 -13.60 -5.58
N SER A 44 -2.64 -14.58 -6.19
CA SER A 44 -1.19 -14.49 -6.42
C SER A 44 -0.87 -13.35 -7.38
N GLY A 45 0.13 -12.54 -7.05
CA GLY A 45 0.48 -11.37 -7.85
C GLY A 45 1.34 -10.37 -7.10
N ASN A 46 1.67 -9.27 -7.77
CA ASN A 46 2.36 -8.14 -7.14
C ASN A 46 1.37 -7.20 -6.46
N TYR A 47 1.73 -6.80 -5.25
CA TYR A 47 1.02 -5.84 -4.42
C TYR A 47 1.96 -4.68 -4.18
N THR A 48 1.64 -3.54 -4.77
CA THR A 48 2.44 -2.32 -4.64
C THR A 48 1.68 -1.33 -3.79
N CYS A 49 2.40 -0.70 -2.89
CA CYS A 49 1.91 0.41 -2.12
C CYS A 49 2.70 1.65 -2.44
N ILE A 50 1.97 2.76 -2.59
CA ILE A 50 2.49 4.07 -2.90
C ILE A 50 2.08 4.98 -1.74
N ALA A 51 3.06 5.52 -1.02
CA ALA A 51 2.87 6.53 0.01
C ALA A 51 3.23 7.90 -0.55
N ASN A 52 2.22 8.76 -0.68
CA ASN A 52 2.40 10.15 -1.06
C ASN A 52 2.53 11.01 0.21
N ASN A 53 3.74 11.52 0.42
CA ASN A 53 4.12 12.34 1.54
C ASN A 53 4.21 13.79 1.06
N GLU A 54 3.24 14.62 1.45
CA GLU A 54 3.37 16.07 1.31
C GLU A 54 4.05 16.58 2.58
N MET A 55 5.26 17.14 2.49
CA MET A 55 5.96 17.75 3.62
C MET A 55 5.86 19.27 3.54
N ASN A 56 5.32 19.87 4.59
CA ASN A 56 5.35 21.32 4.75
C ASN A 56 6.66 21.72 5.41
N THR A 57 7.51 22.42 4.68
CA THR A 57 8.70 23.01 5.28
C THR A 57 8.29 24.22 6.13
N LYS A 58 9.03 24.46 7.22
CA LYS A 58 8.83 25.65 8.08
C LYS A 58 8.98 26.99 7.33
N PHE A 59 9.54 26.96 6.11
CA PHE A 59 9.73 28.12 5.24
C PHE A 59 8.60 28.31 4.21
N GLY A 60 7.48 27.59 4.33
CA GLY A 60 6.32 27.75 3.45
C GLY A 60 6.45 27.05 2.09
N GLY A 61 7.48 26.24 1.88
CA GLY A 61 7.61 25.37 0.71
C GLY A 61 6.94 24.02 0.93
N ILE A 62 6.20 23.54 -0.06
CA ILE A 62 5.65 22.18 -0.11
C ILE A 62 6.66 21.28 -0.84
N ILE A 63 7.12 20.22 -0.19
CA ILE A 63 7.94 19.17 -0.80
C ILE A 63 7.06 17.93 -0.99
N ASN A 64 6.88 17.52 -2.25
CA ASN A 64 6.18 16.28 -2.58
C ASN A 64 7.19 15.13 -2.62
N GLY A 65 6.96 14.11 -1.81
CA GLY A 65 7.72 12.86 -1.83
C GLY A 65 6.80 11.68 -2.08
N THR A 66 7.23 10.76 -2.95
CA THR A 66 6.54 9.48 -3.17
C THR A 66 7.46 8.35 -2.74
N ASN A 67 6.94 7.45 -1.91
CA ASN A 67 7.65 6.22 -1.53
C ASN A 67 6.83 5.03 -2.04
N GLU A 68 7.45 4.10 -2.74
CA GLU A 68 6.79 2.89 -3.21
C GLU A 68 7.42 1.64 -2.61
N SER A 69 6.58 0.65 -2.27
CA SER A 69 7.01 -0.64 -1.77
C SER A 69 6.15 -1.74 -2.38
N SER A 70 6.81 -2.74 -2.98
CA SER A 70 6.14 -3.85 -3.65
C SER A 70 6.50 -5.17 -2.99
N PHE A 71 5.53 -6.06 -2.87
CA PHE A 71 5.76 -7.45 -2.48
C PHE A 71 4.96 -8.41 -3.37
N TYR A 72 5.49 -9.63 -3.55
CA TYR A 72 4.81 -10.67 -4.31
C TYR A 72 4.09 -11.62 -3.35
N LEU A 73 2.77 -11.76 -3.53
CA LEU A 73 1.98 -12.75 -2.81
C LEU A 73 1.99 -14.07 -3.58
N ASN A 74 2.49 -15.14 -2.95
CA ASN A 74 2.50 -16.49 -3.50
C ASN A 74 1.60 -17.43 -2.68
N VAL A 75 0.63 -18.08 -3.34
CA VAL A 75 -0.49 -18.83 -2.70
C VAL A 75 -0.60 -20.29 -3.15
#